data_AF-A0A432F8N1-F1
#
_entry.id   AF-A0A432F8N1-F1
#
_cell.length_a   1.000
_cell.length_b   1.000
_cell.length_c   1.000
_cell.angle_alpha   90.00
_cell.angle_beta   90.00
_cell.angle_gamma   90.00
#
_symmetry.space_group_name_H-M   'P 1'
#
loop_
_entity.id
_entity.type
_entity.pdbx_description
1 polymer ?
#
loop_
_entity_poly.entity_id
_entity_poly.type
_entity_poly.pdbx_seq_one_letter_code
_entity_poly.pdbx_strand_id
1 'polypeptide(L)'
;MEVPETGSGYLEVSDKGFGFLRSAENNYQPKPSDIFVTPDTIKRAAIREGALIEGKLQAPHRGTSPQLKEVISVNGTPFEEYGDVVRFENLTTINPIEKFNLETTPDIVETRIIDLVTPIGKGTRGLIVASPRTGKTTILKQIANAVTTNHPEVQAI
;
A
#
# COMPACT_ATOMS: atom_id res chain seq x y z
N MET A 1 19.79 -18.19 15.60
CA MET A 1 19.42 -17.24 14.53
C MET A 1 19.36 -15.88 15.17
N GLU A 2 20.26 -14.99 14.77
CA GLU A 2 20.27 -13.61 15.27
C GLU A 2 19.05 -12.90 14.69
N VAL A 3 18.21 -12.33 15.56
CA VAL A 3 17.04 -11.57 15.12
C VAL A 3 17.56 -10.22 14.62
N PRO A 4 17.19 -9.79 13.40
CA PRO A 4 17.63 -8.48 12.90
C PRO A 4 17.14 -7.38 13.84
N GLU A 5 17.94 -6.32 14.01
CA GLU A 5 17.65 -5.23 14.93
C GLU A 5 16.33 -4.51 14.58
N THR A 6 16.06 -4.37 13.28
CA THR A 6 14.86 -3.75 12.74
C THR A 6 14.19 -4.64 11.71
N GLY A 7 12.91 -4.37 11.44
CA GLY A 7 12.16 -5.00 10.37
C GLY A 7 10.91 -4.22 10.01
N SER A 8 10.32 -4.56 8.87
CA SER A 8 9.14 -3.88 8.34
C SER A 8 8.16 -4.81 7.65
N GLY A 9 6.92 -4.35 7.51
CA GLY A 9 5.87 -5.02 6.75
C GLY A 9 4.49 -4.44 7.01
N TYR A 10 3.51 -4.91 6.26
CA TYR A 10 2.12 -4.46 6.36
C TYR A 10 1.40 -5.21 7.47
N LEU A 11 0.79 -4.48 8.40
CA LEU A 11 0.09 -5.09 9.53
C LEU A 11 -1.18 -5.80 9.08
N GLU A 12 -1.25 -7.10 9.30
CA GLU A 12 -2.48 -7.91 9.25
C GLU A 12 -2.88 -8.23 10.68
N VAL A 13 -4.13 -7.92 11.06
CA VAL A 13 -4.66 -8.16 12.41
C VAL A 13 -5.59 -9.37 12.39
N SER A 14 -5.34 -10.35 13.27
CA SER A 14 -6.21 -11.50 13.46
C SER A 14 -7.46 -11.13 14.27
N ASP A 15 -8.54 -11.89 14.12
CA ASP A 15 -9.75 -11.80 14.94
C ASP A 15 -9.50 -11.81 16.46
N LYS A 16 -8.37 -12.39 16.89
CA LYS A 16 -7.95 -12.45 18.30
C LYS A 16 -7.21 -11.19 18.78
N GLY A 17 -7.03 -10.19 17.91
CA GLY A 17 -6.46 -8.88 18.22
C GLY A 17 -4.93 -8.78 18.18
N PHE A 18 -4.20 -9.88 17.95
CA PHE A 18 -2.77 -9.83 17.62
C PHE A 18 -2.58 -9.74 16.10
N GLY A 19 -1.39 -9.40 15.63
CA GLY A 19 -1.12 -9.29 14.21
C GLY A 19 0.23 -9.82 13.76
N PHE A 20 0.43 -9.81 12.45
CA PHE A 20 1.70 -10.12 11.79
C PHE A 20 2.02 -9.05 10.75
N LEU A 21 3.31 -8.73 10.59
CA LEU A 21 3.75 -7.87 9.50
C LEU A 21 4.04 -8.71 8.26
N ARG A 22 3.23 -8.52 7.21
CA ARG A 22 3.32 -9.21 5.92
C ARG A 22 4.25 -8.47 4.97
N SER A 23 5.08 -9.21 4.23
CA SER A 23 5.98 -8.63 3.22
C SER A 23 5.35 -8.64 1.82
N ALA A 24 5.53 -7.53 1.10
CA ALA A 24 5.16 -7.41 -0.31
C ALA A 24 5.96 -8.39 -1.20
N GLU A 25 7.21 -8.69 -0.86
CA GLU A 25 8.06 -9.67 -1.59
C GLU A 25 7.45 -11.07 -1.59
N ASN A 26 6.61 -11.36 -0.59
CA ASN A 26 5.93 -12.63 -0.41
C ASN A 26 4.47 -12.59 -0.84
N ASN A 27 4.06 -11.57 -1.61
CA ASN A 27 2.68 -11.33 -2.01
C ASN A 27 1.71 -11.32 -0.81
N TYR A 28 2.18 -10.80 0.33
CA TYR A 28 1.44 -10.74 1.59
C TYR A 28 1.00 -12.10 2.15
N GLN A 29 1.58 -13.20 1.67
CA GLN A 29 1.25 -14.53 2.17
C GLN A 29 1.88 -14.78 3.54
N PRO A 30 1.19 -15.51 4.44
CA PRO A 30 1.73 -15.82 5.75
C PRO A 30 3.02 -16.63 5.71
N LYS A 31 4.02 -16.22 6.50
CA LYS A 31 5.24 -16.99 6.75
C LYS A 31 5.53 -17.15 8.25
N PRO A 32 6.16 -18.25 8.66
CA PRO A 32 6.61 -18.43 10.05
C PRO A 32 7.63 -17.38 10.52
N SER A 33 8.31 -16.71 9.58
CA SER A 33 9.28 -15.64 9.85
C SER A 33 8.64 -14.26 9.99
N ASP A 34 7.33 -14.12 9.77
CA ASP A 34 6.66 -12.81 9.84
C ASP A 34 6.75 -12.24 11.25
N ILE A 35 6.91 -10.92 11.34
CA ILE A 35 7.08 -10.24 12.62
C ILE A 35 5.75 -10.27 13.37
N PHE A 36 5.74 -10.86 14.56
CA PHE A 36 4.59 -10.90 15.43
C PHE A 36 4.37 -9.56 16.14
N VAL A 37 3.13 -9.11 16.18
CA VAL A 37 2.72 -7.87 16.83
C VAL A 37 1.67 -8.20 17.90
N THR A 38 1.95 -7.80 19.14
CA THR A 38 1.05 -8.10 20.27
C THR A 38 -0.21 -7.21 20.23
N PRO A 39 -1.34 -7.67 20.81
CA PRO A 39 -2.53 -6.84 20.94
C PRO A 39 -2.29 -5.55 21.71
N ASP A 40 -1.42 -5.60 22.72
CA ASP A 40 -1.05 -4.45 23.53
C ASP A 40 -0.23 -3.43 22.71
N THR A 41 0.71 -3.88 21.88
CA THR A 41 1.44 -3.01 20.93
C THR A 41 0.47 -2.34 19.95
N ILE A 42 -0.44 -3.11 19.35
CA ILE A 42 -1.44 -2.57 18.40
C ILE A 42 -2.30 -1.49 19.07
N LYS A 43 -2.80 -1.79 20.29
CA LYS A 43 -3.68 -0.89 21.03
C LYS A 43 -2.95 0.37 21.50
N ARG A 44 -1.76 0.25 22.10
CA ARG A 44 -0.99 1.40 22.62
C ARG A 44 -0.47 2.30 21.52
N ALA A 45 0.00 1.71 20.42
CA ALA A 45 0.50 2.47 19.27
C ALA A 45 -0.62 2.98 18.35
N ALA A 46 -1.87 2.56 18.58
CA ALA A 46 -3.04 2.87 17.76
C ALA A 46 -2.84 2.60 16.25
N ILE A 47 -1.92 1.67 15.91
CA ILE A 47 -1.60 1.25 14.55
C ILE A 47 -2.74 0.41 13.98
N ARG A 48 -2.92 0.49 12.67
CA ARG A 48 -4.11 0.00 11.97
C ARG A 48 -3.75 -1.08 10.97
N GLU A 49 -4.68 -1.98 10.72
CA GLU A 49 -4.56 -2.99 9.67
C GLU A 49 -4.30 -2.33 8.31
N GLY A 50 -3.43 -2.94 7.51
CA GLY A 50 -2.97 -2.41 6.22
C GLY A 50 -1.90 -1.33 6.31
N ALA A 51 -1.53 -0.85 7.51
CA ALA A 51 -0.43 0.10 7.65
C ALA A 51 0.93 -0.58 7.47
N LEU A 52 1.84 0.04 6.72
CA LEU A 52 3.24 -0.33 6.64
C LEU A 52 3.94 0.10 7.92
N ILE A 53 4.39 -0.86 8.71
CA ILE A 53 5.08 -0.63 9.98
C ILE A 53 6.56 -0.88 9.79
N GLU A 54 7.40 0.01 10.30
CA GLU A 54 8.81 -0.22 10.52
C GLU A 54 9.10 -0.11 12.01
N GLY A 55 9.93 -1.01 12.54
CA GLY A 55 10.22 -0.97 13.96
C GLY A 55 11.37 -1.84 14.40
N LYS A 56 11.74 -1.68 15.68
CA LYS A 56 12.76 -2.50 16.33
C LYS A 56 12.17 -3.84 16.70
N LEU A 57 12.95 -4.89 16.48
CA LEU A 57 12.54 -6.25 16.80
C LEU A 57 13.19 -6.73 18.09
N GLN A 58 12.61 -7.78 18.65
CA GLN A 58 13.18 -8.53 19.75
C GLN A 58 12.95 -10.02 19.54
N ALA A 59 13.74 -10.82 20.26
CA ALA A 59 13.57 -12.26 20.26
C ALA A 59 12.14 -12.64 20.73
N PRO A 60 11.54 -13.69 20.14
CA PRO A 60 10.25 -14.19 20.58
C PRO A 60 10.29 -14.62 22.05
N HIS A 61 9.23 -14.29 22.79
CA HIS A 61 8.99 -14.92 24.08
C HIS A 61 8.59 -16.40 23.92
N ARG A 62 7.90 -16.75 22.82
CA ARG A 62 7.52 -18.12 22.42
C ARG A 62 7.49 -18.24 20.89
N GLY A 63 7.87 -19.41 20.36
CA GLY A 63 7.88 -19.68 18.93
C GLY A 63 9.16 -19.22 18.23
N THR A 64 9.11 -19.11 16.91
CA THR A 64 10.27 -18.78 16.06
C THR A 64 10.20 -17.39 15.43
N SER A 65 9.03 -16.76 15.45
CA SER A 65 8.77 -15.48 14.80
C SER A 65 9.34 -14.32 15.64
N PRO A 66 10.10 -13.38 15.05
CA PRO A 66 10.54 -12.20 15.77
C PRO A 66 9.34 -11.36 16.23
N GLN A 67 9.47 -10.62 17.33
CA GLN A 67 8.39 -9.80 17.87
C GLN A 67 8.70 -8.31 17.71
N LEU A 68 7.71 -7.51 17.36
CA LEU A 68 7.82 -6.05 17.33
C LEU A 68 7.95 -5.50 18.75
N LYS A 69 9.05 -4.80 19.03
CA LYS A 69 9.33 -4.17 20.32
C LYS A 69 8.86 -2.71 20.37
N GLU A 70 9.19 -1.96 19.32
CA GLU A 70 8.96 -0.51 19.24
C GLU A 70 8.67 -0.13 17.79
N VAL A 71 7.68 0.76 17.58
CA VAL A 71 7.35 1.31 16.26
C VAL A 71 8.26 2.51 15.99
N ILE A 72 8.96 2.50 14.86
CA ILE A 72 9.80 3.62 14.40
C ILE A 72 8.99 4.52 13.47
N SER A 73 8.33 3.92 12.47
CA SER A 73 7.55 4.66 11.48
C SER A 73 6.29 3.90 11.07
N VAL A 74 5.29 4.64 10.59
CA VAL A 74 4.02 4.12 10.06
C VAL A 74 3.76 4.79 8.72
N ASN A 75 3.64 4.01 7.64
CA ASN A 75 3.47 4.49 6.26
C ASN A 75 4.54 5.52 5.84
N GLY A 76 5.77 5.38 6.35
CA GLY A 76 6.88 6.31 6.09
C GLY A 76 6.87 7.57 6.96
N THR A 77 5.85 7.80 7.77
CA THR A 77 5.78 8.91 8.73
C THR A 77 6.40 8.47 10.08
N PRO A 78 7.26 9.29 10.72
CA PRO A 78 7.75 9.01 12.06
C PRO A 78 6.60 8.75 13.05
N PHE A 79 6.78 7.79 13.96
CA PHE A 79 5.71 7.39 14.88
C PHE A 79 5.17 8.56 15.74
N GLU A 80 6.02 9.54 16.05
CA GLU A 80 5.65 10.75 16.80
C GLU A 80 4.60 11.60 16.08
N GLU A 81 4.60 11.62 14.74
CA GLU A 81 3.67 12.38 13.91
C GLU A 81 2.42 11.56 13.53
N TYR A 82 2.46 10.23 13.69
CA TYR A 82 1.36 9.34 13.30
C TYR A 82 0.05 9.64 14.05
N GLY A 83 0.13 10.12 15.29
CA GLY A 83 -1.02 10.44 16.12
C GLY A 83 -1.97 11.47 15.51
N ASP A 84 -1.44 12.39 14.70
CA ASP A 84 -2.20 13.47 14.06
C ASP A 84 -2.82 13.06 12.72
N VAL A 85 -2.53 11.84 12.25
CA VAL A 85 -3.01 11.35 10.95
C VAL A 85 -4.51 11.02 11.01
N VAL A 86 -5.28 11.79 10.25
CA VAL A 86 -6.72 11.59 10.07
C VAL A 86 -6.99 10.20 9.47
N ARG A 87 -8.01 9.53 10.01
CA ARG A 87 -8.51 8.26 9.49
C ARG A 87 -9.06 8.41 8.07
N PHE A 88 -8.82 7.43 7.20
CA PHE A 88 -9.32 7.46 5.83
C PHE A 88 -10.84 7.63 5.78
N GLU A 89 -11.58 6.99 6.69
CA GLU A 89 -13.04 7.06 6.78
C GLU A 89 -13.56 8.45 7.18
N ASN A 90 -12.70 9.27 7.80
CA ASN A 90 -13.03 10.63 8.23
C ASN A 90 -12.64 11.69 7.20
N LEU A 91 -11.99 11.31 6.10
CA LEU A 91 -11.62 12.25 5.05
C LEU A 91 -12.88 12.74 4.32
N THR A 92 -12.87 14.03 3.96
CA THR A 92 -13.94 14.60 3.15
C THR A 92 -13.83 14.05 1.73
N THR A 93 -14.90 13.42 1.25
CA THR A 93 -14.96 12.94 -0.13
C THR A 93 -15.06 14.13 -1.07
N ILE A 94 -14.17 14.17 -2.06
CA ILE A 94 -14.17 15.16 -3.13
C ILE A 94 -14.16 14.46 -4.49
N ASN A 95 -14.62 15.17 -5.52
CA ASN A 95 -14.42 14.73 -6.89
C ASN A 95 -12.95 14.91 -7.30
N PRO A 96 -12.43 14.11 -8.25
CA PRO A 96 -11.09 14.31 -8.79
C PRO A 96 -10.94 15.72 -9.36
N ILE A 97 -9.95 16.45 -8.87
CA ILE A 97 -9.62 17.81 -9.33
C ILE A 97 -8.43 17.75 -10.29
N GLU A 98 -7.43 16.94 -9.96
CA GLU A 98 -6.22 16.78 -10.74
C GLU A 98 -6.34 15.61 -11.71
N LYS A 99 -6.07 15.87 -12.99
CA LYS A 99 -6.12 14.87 -14.07
C LYS A 99 -4.77 14.15 -14.20
N PHE A 100 -4.80 12.83 -14.39
CA PHE A 100 -3.66 12.10 -14.92
C PHE A 100 -3.53 12.37 -16.43
N ASN A 101 -2.43 12.97 -16.84
CA ASN A 101 -2.03 13.01 -18.25
C ASN A 101 -1.46 11.63 -18.63
N LEU A 102 -2.12 10.94 -19.55
CA LEU A 102 -1.77 9.57 -19.97
C LEU A 102 -1.05 9.53 -21.34
N GLU A 103 -1.10 10.60 -22.12
CA GLU A 103 -0.27 10.75 -23.32
C GLU A 103 1.23 10.70 -22.96
N THR A 104 1.98 9.82 -23.63
CA THR A 104 3.44 9.70 -23.45
C THR A 104 4.16 9.91 -24.78
N THR A 105 4.01 8.96 -25.71
CA THR A 105 4.60 9.02 -27.05
C THR A 105 3.50 9.02 -28.13
N PRO A 106 3.74 9.60 -29.33
CA PRO A 106 2.71 9.75 -30.35
C PRO A 106 2.14 8.42 -30.90
N ASP A 107 2.90 7.32 -30.78
CA ASP A 107 2.53 5.98 -31.22
C ASP A 107 1.54 5.26 -30.29
N ILE A 108 1.45 5.68 -29.02
CA ILE A 108 0.49 5.14 -28.06
C ILE A 108 -0.80 5.96 -28.15
N VAL A 109 -1.63 5.60 -29.13
CA VAL A 109 -2.86 6.34 -29.43
C VAL A 109 -3.95 6.08 -28.38
N GLU A 110 -3.95 4.90 -27.75
CA GLU A 110 -4.99 4.50 -26.79
C GLU A 110 -5.05 5.44 -25.59
N THR A 111 -3.91 5.80 -24.99
CA THR A 111 -3.89 6.69 -23.82
C THR A 111 -4.32 8.10 -24.16
N ARG A 112 -4.02 8.58 -25.38
CA ARG A 112 -4.50 9.87 -25.91
C ARG A 112 -6.01 9.88 -26.08
N ILE A 113 -6.58 8.78 -26.59
CA ILE A 113 -8.04 8.63 -26.70
C ILE A 113 -8.68 8.66 -25.31
N ILE A 114 -8.10 7.95 -24.33
CA ILE A 114 -8.59 7.98 -22.94
C ILE A 114 -8.54 9.41 -22.38
N ASP A 115 -7.43 10.14 -22.59
CA ASP A 115 -7.28 11.51 -22.13
C ASP A 115 -8.32 12.48 -22.69
N LEU A 116 -8.82 12.22 -23.89
CA LEU A 116 -9.80 13.06 -24.59
C LEU A 116 -11.25 12.66 -24.29
N VAL A 117 -11.54 11.37 -24.22
CA VAL A 117 -12.92 10.85 -24.17
C VAL A 117 -13.34 10.50 -22.74
N THR A 118 -12.43 9.95 -21.94
CA THR A 118 -12.70 9.48 -20.58
C THR A 118 -11.53 9.85 -19.64
N PRO A 119 -11.32 11.16 -19.37
CA PRO A 119 -10.19 11.60 -18.58
C PRO A 119 -10.20 10.96 -17.18
N ILE A 120 -9.05 10.48 -16.74
CA ILE A 120 -8.86 9.86 -15.42
C ILE A 120 -8.17 10.89 -14.53
N GLY A 121 -8.67 11.09 -13.31
CA GLY A 121 -8.07 11.96 -12.31
C GLY A 121 -7.70 11.25 -11.01
N LYS A 122 -6.99 11.95 -10.13
CA LYS A 122 -6.60 11.47 -8.80
C LYS A 122 -7.87 11.28 -7.95
N GLY A 123 -8.20 10.01 -7.69
CA GLY A 123 -9.45 9.61 -7.02
C GLY A 123 -10.54 9.04 -7.95
N THR A 124 -10.29 8.94 -9.26
CA THR A 124 -11.25 8.33 -10.20
C THR A 124 -11.48 6.85 -9.90
N ARG A 125 -12.75 6.47 -9.85
CA ARG A 125 -13.19 5.07 -9.79
C ARG A 125 -13.68 4.65 -11.18
N GLY A 126 -12.80 4.01 -11.94
CA GLY A 126 -13.06 3.61 -13.32
C GLY A 126 -13.37 2.13 -13.49
N LEU A 127 -14.06 1.78 -14.58
CA LEU A 127 -14.29 0.39 -14.99
C LEU A 127 -13.95 0.24 -16.47
N ILE A 128 -13.00 -0.64 -16.80
CA ILE A 128 -12.70 -1.04 -18.18
C ILE A 128 -13.57 -2.25 -18.53
N VAL A 129 -14.61 -2.01 -19.33
CA VAL A 129 -15.50 -3.03 -19.86
C VAL A 129 -14.93 -3.54 -21.19
N ALA A 130 -14.64 -4.83 -21.27
CA ALA A 130 -13.98 -5.43 -22.42
C ALA A 130 -14.30 -6.92 -22.54
N SER A 131 -14.65 -7.39 -23.74
CA SER A 131 -14.83 -8.81 -24.04
C SER A 131 -13.50 -9.56 -24.03
N PRO A 132 -13.48 -10.90 -23.92
CA PRO A 132 -12.24 -11.67 -24.01
C PRO A 132 -11.44 -11.37 -25.30
N ARG A 133 -10.12 -11.25 -25.19
CA ARG A 133 -9.17 -11.01 -26.30
C ARG A 133 -9.30 -9.66 -27.03
N THR A 134 -9.77 -8.61 -26.34
CA THR A 134 -9.91 -7.25 -26.90
C THR A 134 -8.83 -6.25 -26.45
N GLY A 135 -7.74 -6.73 -25.84
CA GLY A 135 -6.61 -5.87 -25.46
C GLY A 135 -6.73 -5.18 -24.10
N LYS A 136 -7.68 -5.57 -23.23
CA LYS A 136 -7.80 -5.04 -21.85
C LYS A 136 -6.47 -5.00 -21.09
N THR A 137 -5.70 -6.07 -21.16
CA THR A 137 -4.39 -6.15 -20.49
C THR A 137 -3.38 -5.17 -21.07
N THR A 138 -3.42 -4.92 -22.39
CA THR A 138 -2.55 -3.95 -23.06
C THR A 138 -2.88 -2.54 -22.59
N ILE A 139 -4.17 -2.18 -22.58
CA ILE A 139 -4.63 -0.87 -22.11
C ILE A 139 -4.23 -0.65 -20.65
N LEU A 140 -4.42 -1.64 -19.77
CA LEU A 140 -4.00 -1.54 -18.37
C LEU A 140 -2.49 -1.28 -18.23
N LYS A 141 -1.66 -1.99 -19.00
CA LYS A 141 -0.20 -1.78 -19.01
C LYS A 141 0.17 -0.38 -19.51
N GLN A 142 -0.49 0.08 -20.59
CA GLN A 142 -0.25 1.42 -21.13
C GLN A 142 -0.64 2.51 -20.12
N ILE A 143 -1.77 2.39 -19.44
CA ILE A 143 -2.19 3.32 -18.37
C ILE A 143 -1.16 3.31 -17.24
N ALA A 144 -0.75 2.14 -16.75
CA ALA A 144 0.24 2.03 -15.68
C ALA A 144 1.57 2.70 -16.07
N ASN A 145 2.09 2.37 -17.25
CA ASN A 145 3.32 2.97 -17.77
C ASN A 145 3.20 4.49 -17.91
N ALA A 146 2.05 4.99 -18.40
CA ALA A 146 1.83 6.41 -18.57
C ALA A 146 1.77 7.14 -17.22
N VAL A 147 1.07 6.57 -16.22
CA VAL A 147 1.03 7.12 -14.87
C VAL A 147 2.41 7.15 -14.24
N THR A 148 3.18 6.06 -14.27
CA THR A 148 4.53 6.04 -13.69
C THR A 148 5.53 6.93 -14.43
N THR A 149 5.30 7.20 -15.72
CA THR A 149 6.16 8.08 -16.52
C THR A 149 5.85 9.55 -16.24
N ASN A 150 4.57 9.93 -16.24
CA ASN A 150 4.14 11.31 -16.20
C ASN A 150 3.89 11.82 -14.76
N HIS A 151 3.66 10.91 -13.81
CA HIS A 151 3.34 11.18 -12.40
C HIS A 151 4.22 10.30 -11.50
N PRO A 152 5.53 10.56 -11.42
CA PRO A 152 6.48 9.74 -10.67
C PRO A 152 6.23 9.74 -9.15
N GLU A 153 5.45 10.70 -8.65
CA GLU A 153 5.01 10.76 -7.26
C GLU A 153 3.92 9.73 -6.93
N VAL A 154 3.29 9.13 -7.94
CA VAL A 154 2.19 8.19 -7.78
C VAL A 154 2.74 6.79 -7.59
N GLN A 155 2.32 6.15 -6.51
CA GLN A 155 2.57 4.74 -6.30
C GLN A 155 1.60 3.88 -7.15
N ALA A 156 2.13 3.25 -8.20
CA ALA A 156 1.43 2.21 -8.94
C ALA A 156 1.62 0.85 -8.27
N ILE A 157 0.53 0.11 -8.06
CA ILE A 157 0.47 -1.18 -7.33
C ILE A 157 -0.09 -2.26 -8.25
#